data_AF-A0A2A2LXR5-F1
#
_entry.id   AF-A0A2A2LXR5-F1
#
_cell.length_a   1.000
_cell.length_b   1.000
_cell.length_c   1.000
_cell.angle_alpha   90.00
_cell.angle_beta   90.00
_cell.angle_gamma   90.00
#
_symmetry.space_group_name_H-M   'P 1'
#
loop_
_entity.id
_entity.type
_entity.pdbx_description
1 polymer ?
#
loop_
_entity_poly.entity_id
_entity_poly.type
_entity_poly.pdbx_seq_one_letter_code
_entity_poly.pdbx_strand_id
1 'polypeptide(L)'
;MVKVKVCIKLVDDSSVESKTLSEIVPEGTTLKELIEKKVTSVGWTNKELIVKSAQLYDEDFKQFVDITEPFDSLVLLNMQRFEVHLNKAEPKMDIILADISINETVQQGQKLVLPSDSTVNDFILAVVSTFCKDATDTAVNSVNYFDPDFNEFIDIEKPFENVPILFQHRYSISIVYAKMPINLNSDLHDMESKLPNEVQILLNGVDVHLTLISKTNCIIWVEMLLKHINTRIELMDREVFKSCLCFDPSAPVDSRISQIADMNYPRYNHSLVVANGKLYAIGG
;
A
#
# COMPACT_ATOMS: atom_id res chain seq x y z
N MET A 1 -45.78 13.94 7.58
CA MET A 1 -44.52 13.23 7.86
C MET A 1 -43.65 14.17 8.68
N VAL A 2 -43.26 13.75 9.88
CA VAL A 2 -42.33 14.51 10.72
C VAL A 2 -40.98 14.55 10.02
N LYS A 3 -40.26 15.66 10.14
CA LYS A 3 -38.94 15.87 9.54
C LYS A 3 -37.93 16.21 10.62
N VAL A 4 -36.72 15.70 10.48
CA VAL A 4 -35.60 15.97 11.38
C VAL A 4 -34.50 16.72 10.62
N LYS A 5 -33.87 17.68 11.29
CA LYS A 5 -32.73 18.43 10.74
C LYS A 5 -31.44 17.80 11.25
N VAL A 6 -30.53 17.45 10.36
CA VAL A 6 -29.24 16.81 10.71
C VAL A 6 -28.08 17.53 10.02
N CYS A 7 -26.89 17.48 10.63
CA CYS A 7 -25.64 17.92 10.02
C CYS A 7 -24.72 16.71 9.83
N ILE A 8 -24.05 16.62 8.69
CA ILE A 8 -23.08 15.55 8.41
C ILE A 8 -21.85 16.15 7.75
N LYS A 9 -20.68 15.82 8.29
CA LYS A 9 -19.38 16.07 7.68
C LYS A 9 -18.86 14.75 7.12
N LEU A 10 -18.68 14.69 5.80
CA LEU A 10 -18.03 13.57 5.12
C LEU A 10 -16.55 13.91 4.93
N VAL A 11 -15.67 12.98 5.28
CA VAL A 11 -14.22 13.10 5.14
C VAL A 11 -13.71 11.96 4.27
N ASP A 12 -13.09 12.28 3.14
CA ASP A 12 -12.39 11.31 2.28
C ASP A 12 -10.93 11.23 2.75
N ASP A 13 -10.64 10.23 3.59
CA ASP A 13 -9.31 9.99 4.16
C ASP A 13 -8.26 9.70 3.07
N SER A 14 -8.69 9.35 1.84
CA SER A 14 -7.78 9.05 0.72
C SER A 14 -7.37 10.30 -0.08
N SER A 15 -8.11 11.41 0.03
CA SER A 15 -7.86 12.62 -0.79
C SER A 15 -7.82 13.94 0.00
N VAL A 16 -7.80 13.89 1.34
CA VAL A 16 -7.91 15.04 2.27
C VAL A 16 -9.13 15.95 2.02
N GLU A 17 -10.07 15.52 1.17
CA GLU A 17 -11.28 16.26 0.85
C GLU A 17 -12.32 16.09 1.96
N SER A 18 -13.02 17.15 2.34
CA SER A 18 -14.15 17.06 3.26
C SER A 18 -15.31 17.96 2.84
N LYS A 19 -16.53 17.56 3.17
CA LYS A 19 -17.76 18.28 2.88
C LYS A 19 -18.69 18.28 4.08
N THR A 20 -19.10 19.44 4.54
CA THR A 20 -20.10 19.60 5.60
C THR A 20 -21.44 20.01 5.00
N LEU A 21 -22.48 19.26 5.32
CA LEU A 21 -23.82 19.37 4.74
C LEU A 21 -24.86 19.42 5.86
N SER A 22 -25.84 20.32 5.74
CA SER A 22 -27.03 20.33 6.58
C SER A 22 -28.23 19.86 5.75
N GLU A 23 -29.03 18.95 6.30
CA GLU A 23 -30.14 18.32 5.59
C GLU A 23 -31.39 18.25 6.47
N ILE A 24 -32.56 18.32 5.83
CA ILE A 24 -33.84 18.00 6.45
C ILE A 24 -34.31 16.67 5.84
N VAL A 25 -34.39 15.62 6.65
CA VAL A 25 -34.79 14.26 6.22
C VAL A 25 -36.09 13.82 6.90
N PRO A 26 -36.84 12.87 6.32
CA PRO A 26 -37.98 12.25 7.01
C PRO A 26 -37.55 11.58 8.32
N GLU A 27 -38.40 11.64 9.34
CA GLU A 27 -38.22 10.82 10.55
C GLU A 27 -38.19 9.32 10.17
N GLY A 28 -37.31 8.56 10.81
CA GLY A 28 -37.05 7.15 10.50
C GLY A 28 -35.91 6.90 9.50
N THR A 29 -35.36 7.96 8.87
CA THR A 29 -34.15 7.83 8.03
C THR A 29 -32.98 7.33 8.86
N THR A 30 -32.19 6.39 8.34
CA THR A 30 -31.01 5.83 9.01
C THR A 30 -29.74 6.59 8.66
N LEU A 31 -28.67 6.43 9.45
CA LEU A 31 -27.37 7.04 9.14
C LEU A 31 -26.79 6.52 7.81
N LYS A 32 -26.95 5.22 7.52
CA LYS A 32 -26.52 4.63 6.24
C LYS A 32 -27.18 5.31 5.02
N GLU A 33 -28.50 5.45 5.05
CA GLU A 33 -29.25 6.12 3.96
C GLU A 33 -28.81 7.58 3.78
N LEU A 34 -28.54 8.28 4.89
CA LEU A 34 -28.01 9.65 4.82
C LEU A 34 -26.63 9.69 4.19
N ILE A 35 -25.71 8.79 4.55
CA ILE A 35 -24.37 8.70 3.98
C ILE A 35 -24.45 8.45 2.47
N GLU A 36 -25.17 7.42 2.03
CA GLU A 36 -25.32 7.05 0.62
C GLU A 36 -25.88 8.21 -0.22
N LYS A 37 -26.95 8.85 0.29
CA LYS A 37 -27.55 10.03 -0.34
C LYS A 37 -26.53 11.18 -0.46
N LYS A 38 -25.72 11.39 0.57
CA LYS A 38 -24.83 12.56 0.65
C LYS A 38 -23.55 12.37 -0.16
N VAL A 39 -22.96 11.18 -0.15
CA VAL A 39 -21.85 10.78 -1.04
C VAL A 39 -22.25 11.00 -2.50
N THR A 40 -23.47 10.60 -2.87
CA THR A 40 -24.00 10.84 -4.22
C THR A 40 -24.14 12.34 -4.52
N SER A 41 -24.70 13.11 -3.59
CA SER A 41 -24.94 14.55 -3.79
C SER A 41 -23.67 15.39 -3.96
N VAL A 42 -22.53 14.95 -3.43
CA VAL A 42 -21.23 15.63 -3.59
C VAL A 42 -20.42 15.12 -4.78
N GLY A 43 -21.00 14.23 -5.60
CA GLY A 43 -20.34 13.70 -6.81
C GLY A 43 -19.26 12.67 -6.53
N TRP A 44 -19.28 12.00 -5.37
CA TRP A 44 -18.27 11.00 -4.99
C TRP A 44 -18.66 9.55 -5.35
N THR A 45 -19.69 9.34 -6.18
CA THR A 45 -20.14 7.98 -6.57
C THR A 45 -19.06 7.16 -7.25
N ASN A 46 -18.21 7.79 -8.07
CA ASN A 46 -17.19 7.10 -8.86
C ASN A 46 -15.92 6.81 -8.06
N LYS A 47 -15.84 7.23 -6.79
CA LYS A 47 -14.67 7.01 -5.93
C LYS A 47 -14.74 5.67 -5.19
N GLU A 48 -15.85 4.94 -5.28
CA GLU A 48 -16.07 3.66 -4.59
C GLU A 48 -15.73 3.74 -3.09
N LEU A 49 -16.22 4.78 -2.42
CA LEU A 49 -15.92 5.02 -1.01
C LEU A 49 -16.72 4.09 -0.10
N ILE A 50 -16.07 3.54 0.92
CA ILE A 50 -16.67 2.76 2.01
C ILE A 50 -16.54 3.50 3.34
N VAL A 51 -17.51 3.31 4.23
CA VAL A 51 -17.46 3.92 5.57
C VAL A 51 -16.42 3.20 6.42
N LYS A 52 -15.44 3.96 6.90
CA LYS A 52 -14.39 3.48 7.81
C LYS A 52 -14.80 3.65 9.26
N SER A 53 -15.29 4.84 9.61
CA SER A 53 -15.78 5.17 10.95
C SER A 53 -16.81 6.29 10.89
N ALA A 54 -17.63 6.38 11.92
CA ALA A 54 -18.57 7.48 12.11
C ALA A 54 -18.57 7.89 13.58
N GLN A 55 -18.69 9.20 13.81
CA GLN A 55 -18.75 9.79 15.13
C GLN A 55 -19.99 10.67 15.24
N LEU A 56 -20.61 10.66 16.41
CA LEU A 56 -21.72 11.54 16.77
C LEU A 56 -21.19 12.66 17.67
N TYR A 57 -21.58 13.90 17.39
CA TYR A 57 -21.27 15.01 18.26
C TYR A 57 -22.14 14.95 19.52
N ASP A 58 -21.47 14.85 20.66
CA ASP A 58 -22.08 14.92 21.98
C ASP A 58 -22.05 16.37 22.47
N GLU A 59 -23.22 16.97 22.65
CA GLU A 59 -23.37 18.37 23.04
C GLU A 59 -23.01 18.59 24.52
N ASP A 60 -23.23 17.59 25.40
CA ASP A 60 -22.95 17.70 26.83
C ASP A 60 -21.43 17.72 27.07
N PHE A 61 -20.69 16.91 26.32
CA PHE A 61 -19.23 16.82 26.41
C PHE A 61 -18.48 17.67 25.37
N LYS A 62 -19.20 18.29 24.43
CA LYS A 62 -18.66 19.11 23.33
C LYS A 62 -17.60 18.41 22.48
N GLN A 63 -17.75 17.10 22.28
CA GLN A 63 -16.79 16.27 21.56
C GLN A 63 -17.48 15.26 20.65
N PHE A 64 -16.73 14.70 19.71
CA PHE A 64 -17.21 13.58 18.91
C PHE A 64 -16.96 12.26 19.64
N VAL A 65 -17.98 11.39 19.63
CA VAL A 65 -17.94 10.06 20.23
C VAL A 65 -18.17 9.02 19.13
N ASP A 66 -17.34 7.98 19.12
CA ASP A 66 -17.44 6.91 18.13
C ASP A 66 -18.79 6.18 18.21
N ILE A 67 -19.40 5.95 17.05
CA ILE A 67 -20.62 5.17 16.93
C ILE A 67 -20.24 3.70 16.83
N THR A 68 -20.70 2.89 17.78
CA THR A 68 -20.47 1.44 17.82
C THR A 68 -21.63 0.64 17.23
N GLU A 69 -22.80 1.27 17.09
CA GLU A 69 -24.00 0.66 16.54
C GLU A 69 -23.94 0.55 15.01
N PRO A 70 -24.53 -0.50 14.41
CA PRO A 70 -24.64 -0.61 12.95
C PRO A 70 -25.34 0.61 12.32
N PHE A 71 -24.75 1.18 11.27
CA PHE A 71 -25.25 2.42 10.64
C PHE A 71 -26.62 2.27 9.98
N ASP A 72 -27.00 1.05 9.61
CA ASP A 72 -28.31 0.71 9.06
C ASP A 72 -29.41 0.60 10.14
N SER A 73 -29.01 0.54 11.41
CA SER A 73 -29.92 0.47 12.56
C SER A 73 -30.05 1.81 13.29
N LEU A 74 -29.10 2.73 13.10
CA LEU A 74 -29.08 4.04 13.75
C LEU A 74 -30.05 5.03 13.09
N VAL A 75 -31.22 5.23 13.72
CA VAL A 75 -32.23 6.20 13.28
C VAL A 75 -31.81 7.62 13.68
N LEU A 76 -31.95 8.56 12.74
CA LEU A 76 -31.55 9.95 12.92
C LEU A 76 -32.53 10.73 13.81
N LEU A 77 -31.98 11.45 14.78
CA LEU A 77 -32.72 12.37 15.65
C LEU A 77 -32.50 13.83 15.24
N ASN A 78 -33.43 14.69 15.65
CA ASN A 78 -33.36 16.11 15.33
C ASN A 78 -32.13 16.78 15.95
N MET A 79 -31.45 17.60 15.16
CA MET A 79 -30.24 18.36 15.46
C MET A 79 -28.96 17.56 15.72
N GLN A 80 -28.92 16.25 15.41
CA GLN A 80 -27.68 15.50 15.49
C GLN A 80 -26.64 16.00 14.46
N ARG A 81 -25.36 15.89 14.83
CA ARG A 81 -24.22 16.20 13.96
C ARG A 81 -23.30 15.00 13.88
N PHE A 82 -22.97 14.58 12.67
CA PHE A 82 -22.11 13.43 12.41
C PHE A 82 -20.80 13.85 11.73
N GLU A 83 -19.72 13.18 12.06
CA GLU A 83 -18.48 13.16 11.29
C GLU A 83 -18.24 11.73 10.80
N VAL A 84 -18.19 11.53 9.48
CA VAL A 84 -18.08 10.22 8.86
C VAL A 84 -16.81 10.19 8.02
N HIS A 85 -15.90 9.28 8.37
CA HIS A 85 -14.68 9.03 7.64
C HIS A 85 -14.92 7.92 6.62
N LEU A 86 -14.54 8.21 5.38
CA LEU A 86 -14.68 7.35 4.22
C LEU A 86 -13.28 7.01 3.71
N ASN A 87 -13.08 5.75 3.34
CA ASN A 87 -11.89 5.28 2.64
C ASN A 87 -12.25 4.83 1.24
N LYS A 88 -11.29 4.84 0.32
CA LYS A 88 -11.43 4.09 -0.93
C LYS A 88 -11.66 2.61 -0.60
N ALA A 89 -12.63 1.97 -1.24
CA ALA A 89 -12.80 0.52 -1.14
C ALA A 89 -11.46 -0.16 -1.46
N GLU A 90 -11.11 -1.16 -0.66
CA GLU A 90 -10.02 -2.04 -1.06
C GLU A 90 -10.38 -2.67 -2.40
N PRO A 91 -9.48 -2.63 -3.40
CA PRO A 91 -9.77 -3.22 -4.69
C PRO A 91 -10.06 -4.71 -4.47
N LYS A 92 -11.13 -5.21 -5.08
CA LYS A 92 -11.42 -6.64 -5.06
C LYS A 92 -10.25 -7.36 -5.73
N MET A 93 -9.58 -8.25 -5.01
CA MET A 93 -8.45 -8.99 -5.54
C MET A 93 -8.92 -10.32 -6.13
N ASP A 94 -8.46 -10.66 -7.33
CA ASP A 94 -8.68 -11.94 -7.99
C ASP A 94 -7.34 -12.61 -8.34
N ILE A 95 -7.37 -13.92 -8.58
CA ILE A 95 -6.17 -14.72 -8.86
C ILE A 95 -6.12 -15.03 -10.37
N ILE A 96 -4.99 -14.76 -10.99
CA ILE A 96 -4.70 -15.14 -12.38
C ILE A 96 -3.65 -16.26 -12.39
N LEU A 97 -3.83 -17.21 -13.31
CA LEU A 97 -2.84 -18.26 -13.59
C LEU A 97 -2.02 -17.87 -14.82
N ALA A 98 -0.70 -17.89 -14.70
CA ALA A 98 0.20 -17.45 -15.75
C ALA A 98 1.37 -18.42 -15.99
N ASP A 99 1.71 -18.59 -17.27
CA ASP A 99 2.97 -19.17 -17.70
C ASP A 99 3.93 -18.04 -18.05
N ILE A 100 5.10 -18.04 -17.42
CA ILE A 100 6.04 -16.91 -17.51
C ILE A 100 7.34 -17.42 -18.11
N SER A 101 7.69 -16.91 -19.30
CA SER A 101 8.95 -17.20 -19.97
C SER A 101 9.89 -16.00 -19.82
N ILE A 102 11.05 -16.21 -19.20
CA ILE A 102 12.05 -15.18 -18.96
C ILE A 102 13.38 -15.65 -19.51
N ASN A 103 13.92 -14.96 -20.52
CA ASN A 103 15.16 -15.35 -21.20
C ASN A 103 15.13 -16.86 -21.56
N GLU A 104 14.04 -17.30 -22.20
CA GLU A 104 13.77 -18.70 -22.61
C GLU A 104 13.53 -19.71 -21.47
N THR A 105 13.64 -19.30 -20.21
CA THR A 105 13.31 -20.15 -19.05
C THR A 105 11.83 -20.03 -18.72
N VAL A 106 11.11 -21.15 -18.75
CA VAL A 106 9.65 -21.20 -18.56
C VAL A 106 9.28 -21.59 -17.13
N GLN A 107 8.39 -20.82 -16.50
CA GLN A 107 7.75 -21.11 -15.22
C GLN A 107 6.24 -21.22 -15.42
N GLN A 108 5.70 -22.44 -15.36
CA GLN A 108 4.27 -22.69 -15.62
C GLN A 108 3.42 -22.53 -14.36
N GLY A 109 2.15 -22.15 -14.56
CA GLY A 109 1.10 -22.18 -13.52
C GLY A 109 1.35 -21.24 -12.34
N GLN A 110 2.07 -20.14 -12.55
CA GLN A 110 2.30 -19.12 -11.52
C GLN A 110 0.99 -18.45 -11.16
N LYS A 111 0.74 -18.27 -9.86
CA LYS A 111 -0.43 -17.56 -9.35
C LYS A 111 -0.05 -16.13 -9.04
N LEU A 112 -0.73 -15.17 -9.65
CA LEU A 112 -0.61 -13.76 -9.31
C LEU A 112 -1.93 -13.25 -8.76
N VAL A 113 -1.87 -12.34 -7.80
CA VAL A 113 -3.03 -11.70 -7.19
C VAL A 113 -3.08 -10.27 -7.70
N LEU A 114 -4.19 -9.90 -8.33
CA LEU A 114 -4.36 -8.60 -8.99
C LEU A 114 -5.75 -8.02 -8.67
N PRO A 115 -5.92 -6.69 -8.64
CA PRO A 115 -7.23 -6.05 -8.64
C PRO A 115 -8.12 -6.57 -9.77
N SER A 116 -9.42 -6.76 -9.52
CA SER A 116 -10.37 -7.35 -10.48
C SER A 116 -10.60 -6.49 -11.72
N ASP A 117 -10.26 -5.20 -11.64
CA ASP A 117 -10.30 -4.21 -12.72
C ASP A 117 -8.94 -4.06 -13.44
N SER A 118 -7.97 -4.94 -13.15
CA SER A 118 -6.63 -4.90 -13.75
C SER A 118 -6.65 -5.07 -15.27
N THR A 119 -5.72 -4.37 -15.91
CA THR A 119 -5.42 -4.46 -17.34
C THR A 119 -4.24 -5.40 -17.60
N VAL A 120 -4.05 -5.79 -18.86
CA VAL A 120 -2.89 -6.59 -19.29
C VAL A 120 -1.58 -5.89 -18.90
N ASN A 121 -1.54 -4.55 -18.93
CA ASN A 121 -0.38 -3.80 -18.47
C ASN A 121 -0.12 -3.98 -16.95
N ASP A 122 -1.16 -4.01 -16.12
CA ASP A 122 -1.01 -4.28 -14.68
C ASP A 122 -0.47 -5.69 -14.42
N PHE A 123 -0.91 -6.68 -15.21
CA PHE A 123 -0.34 -8.03 -15.18
C PHE A 123 1.14 -8.05 -15.57
N ILE A 124 1.53 -7.35 -16.64
CA ILE A 124 2.94 -7.21 -17.04
C ILE A 124 3.76 -6.61 -15.89
N LEU A 125 3.30 -5.52 -15.28
CA LEU A 125 3.98 -4.86 -14.17
C LEU A 125 4.11 -5.80 -12.95
N ALA A 126 3.08 -6.59 -12.64
CA ALA A 126 3.13 -7.57 -11.58
C ALA A 126 4.13 -8.69 -11.86
N VAL A 127 4.20 -9.20 -13.10
CA VAL A 127 5.19 -10.19 -13.51
C VAL A 127 6.62 -9.62 -13.39
N VAL A 128 6.85 -8.43 -13.95
CA VAL A 128 8.17 -7.79 -13.93
C VAL A 128 8.63 -7.51 -12.50
N SER A 129 7.78 -6.95 -11.65
CA SER A 129 8.12 -6.66 -10.25
C SER A 129 8.35 -7.93 -9.41
N THR A 130 7.66 -9.03 -9.73
CA THR A 130 7.80 -10.30 -8.98
C THR A 130 9.04 -11.07 -9.41
N PHE A 131 9.29 -11.20 -10.73
CA PHE A 131 10.26 -12.13 -11.29
C PHE A 131 11.51 -11.47 -11.89
N CYS A 132 11.49 -10.16 -12.15
CA CYS A 132 12.58 -9.43 -12.81
C CYS A 132 13.17 -8.32 -11.91
N LYS A 133 13.27 -8.55 -10.60
CA LYS A 133 13.69 -7.53 -9.59
C LYS A 133 15.05 -6.87 -9.86
N ASP A 134 15.98 -7.61 -10.47
CA ASP A 134 17.33 -7.15 -10.78
C ASP A 134 17.48 -6.65 -12.24
N ALA A 135 16.38 -6.58 -12.99
CA ALA A 135 16.42 -6.16 -14.38
C ALA A 135 16.56 -4.63 -14.47
N THR A 136 17.52 -4.16 -15.26
CA THR A 136 17.67 -2.72 -15.56
C THR A 136 16.89 -2.32 -16.81
N ASP A 137 16.60 -3.28 -17.68
CA ASP A 137 15.84 -3.09 -18.91
C ASP A 137 15.05 -4.36 -19.21
N THR A 138 13.75 -4.22 -19.40
CA THR A 138 12.81 -5.33 -19.62
C THR A 138 12.00 -5.08 -20.89
N ALA A 139 12.09 -6.00 -21.84
CA ALA A 139 11.28 -5.99 -23.05
C ALA A 139 10.24 -7.11 -23.00
N VAL A 140 8.97 -6.75 -23.18
CA VAL A 140 7.87 -7.71 -23.31
C VAL A 140 7.73 -8.08 -24.79
N ASN A 141 8.05 -9.33 -25.11
CA ASN A 141 8.00 -9.87 -26.46
C ASN A 141 6.55 -10.17 -26.86
N SER A 142 5.82 -10.90 -26.02
CA SER A 142 4.43 -11.29 -26.25
C SER A 142 3.67 -11.46 -24.94
N VAL A 143 2.36 -11.25 -25.01
CA VAL A 143 1.40 -11.58 -23.96
C VAL A 143 0.20 -12.24 -24.61
N ASN A 144 -0.16 -13.41 -24.12
CA ASN A 144 -1.19 -14.26 -24.72
C ASN A 144 -2.18 -14.70 -23.64
N TYR A 145 -3.42 -14.96 -24.02
CA TYR A 145 -4.38 -15.65 -23.16
C TYR A 145 -4.78 -16.99 -23.78
N PHE A 146 -5.08 -17.98 -22.94
CA PHE A 146 -5.55 -19.28 -23.37
C PHE A 146 -7.05 -19.22 -23.62
N ASP A 147 -7.46 -19.43 -24.87
CA ASP A 147 -8.86 -19.55 -25.24
C ASP A 147 -9.28 -21.03 -25.13
N PRO A 148 -10.18 -21.39 -24.19
CA PRO A 148 -10.58 -22.77 -23.98
C PRO A 148 -11.42 -23.33 -25.13
N ASP A 149 -12.08 -22.49 -25.93
CA ASP A 149 -12.93 -22.93 -27.04
C ASP A 149 -12.07 -23.41 -28.22
N PHE A 150 -10.92 -22.76 -28.45
CA PHE A 150 -9.95 -23.14 -29.49
C PHE A 150 -8.81 -24.01 -28.97
N ASN A 151 -8.66 -24.14 -27.64
CA ASN A 151 -7.58 -24.88 -26.98
C ASN A 151 -6.18 -24.40 -27.43
N GLU A 152 -6.02 -23.09 -27.59
CA GLU A 152 -4.76 -22.45 -28.00
C GLU A 152 -4.54 -21.12 -27.29
N PHE A 153 -3.30 -20.61 -27.36
CA PHE A 153 -2.97 -19.28 -26.86
C PHE A 153 -3.16 -18.24 -27.98
N ILE A 154 -3.95 -17.21 -27.69
CA ILE A 154 -4.22 -16.10 -28.58
C ILE A 154 -3.35 -14.90 -28.16
N ASP A 155 -2.59 -14.37 -29.11
CA ASP A 155 -1.75 -13.19 -28.90
C ASP A 155 -2.62 -11.95 -28.62
N ILE A 156 -2.23 -11.16 -27.63
CA ILE A 156 -2.84 -9.85 -27.34
C ILE A 156 -2.05 -8.79 -28.08
N GLU A 157 -2.72 -8.03 -28.95
CA GLU A 157 -2.10 -6.94 -29.69
C GLU A 157 -1.78 -5.74 -28.78
N LYS A 158 -0.67 -5.05 -29.07
CA LYS A 158 -0.31 -3.78 -28.41
C LYS A 158 -1.22 -2.64 -28.94
N PRO A 159 -1.53 -1.61 -28.15
CA PRO A 159 -1.07 -1.33 -26.78
C PRO A 159 -1.81 -2.13 -25.69
N PHE A 160 -1.14 -2.41 -24.56
CA PHE A 160 -1.66 -3.26 -23.48
C PHE A 160 -2.45 -2.50 -22.41
N GLU A 161 -2.32 -1.17 -22.38
CA GLU A 161 -2.72 -0.28 -21.29
C GLU A 161 -4.23 -0.25 -21.03
N ASN A 162 -5.05 -0.62 -22.01
CA ASN A 162 -6.52 -0.59 -21.90
C ASN A 162 -7.17 -1.95 -22.18
N VAL A 163 -6.38 -3.02 -22.26
CA VAL A 163 -6.92 -4.37 -22.48
C VAL A 163 -7.27 -4.97 -21.12
N PRO A 164 -8.55 -5.21 -20.81
CA PRO A 164 -8.94 -5.78 -19.51
C PRO A 164 -8.49 -7.24 -19.39
N ILE A 165 -8.13 -7.65 -18.17
CA ILE A 165 -7.86 -9.06 -17.87
C ILE A 165 -9.18 -9.82 -17.69
N LEU A 166 -9.22 -11.02 -18.26
CA LEU A 166 -10.27 -12.00 -18.06
C LEU A 166 -9.76 -13.05 -17.08
N PHE A 167 -10.03 -12.86 -15.79
CA PHE A 167 -9.48 -13.69 -14.70
C PHE A 167 -9.82 -15.18 -14.79
N GLN A 168 -10.85 -15.55 -15.55
CA GLN A 168 -11.20 -16.94 -15.84
C GLN A 168 -10.21 -17.65 -16.80
N HIS A 169 -9.37 -16.89 -17.51
CA HIS A 169 -8.40 -17.44 -18.46
C HIS A 169 -7.01 -17.62 -17.84
N ARG A 170 -6.25 -18.55 -18.42
CA ARG A 170 -4.81 -18.69 -18.16
C ARG A 170 -4.06 -17.78 -19.12
N TYR A 171 -3.00 -17.14 -18.65
CA TYR A 171 -2.18 -16.24 -19.45
C TYR A 171 -0.79 -16.82 -19.69
N SER A 172 -0.13 -16.34 -20.74
CA SER A 172 1.28 -16.60 -21.02
C SER A 172 1.97 -15.27 -21.34
N ILE A 173 3.19 -15.08 -20.84
CA ILE A 173 3.99 -13.88 -21.10
C ILE A 173 5.44 -14.26 -21.37
N SER A 174 6.03 -13.64 -22.39
CA SER A 174 7.45 -13.78 -22.72
C SER A 174 8.17 -12.45 -22.51
N ILE A 175 9.18 -12.47 -21.64
CA ILE A 175 10.00 -11.31 -21.28
C ILE A 175 11.46 -11.64 -21.58
N VAL A 176 12.15 -10.67 -22.19
CA VAL A 176 13.61 -10.67 -22.29
C VAL A 176 14.14 -9.50 -21.50
N TYR A 177 15.18 -9.73 -20.70
CA TYR A 177 15.79 -8.65 -19.93
C TYR A 177 17.31 -8.82 -19.84
N ALA A 178 18.00 -7.68 -19.84
CA ALA A 178 19.44 -7.65 -19.61
C ALA A 178 19.70 -7.61 -18.10
N LYS A 179 20.34 -8.66 -17.56
CA LYS A 179 20.84 -8.62 -16.19
C LYS A 179 22.07 -7.73 -16.17
N MET A 180 22.09 -6.74 -15.27
CA MET A 180 23.30 -5.96 -15.06
C MET A 180 24.43 -6.92 -14.65
N PRO A 181 25.58 -6.93 -15.34
CA PRO A 181 26.68 -7.81 -14.98
C PRO A 181 27.09 -7.46 -13.55
N ILE A 182 26.76 -8.35 -12.62
CA ILE A 182 27.27 -8.27 -11.25
C ILE A 182 28.78 -8.45 -11.41
N ASN A 183 29.53 -7.37 -11.20
CA ASN A 183 30.98 -7.41 -11.28
C ASN A 183 31.50 -8.25 -10.11
N LEU A 184 31.56 -9.57 -10.29
CA LEU A 184 31.96 -10.55 -9.28
C LEU A 184 33.46 -10.47 -8.91
N ASN A 185 34.21 -9.51 -9.46
CA ASN A 185 35.65 -9.33 -9.23
C ASN A 185 36.00 -8.44 -8.01
N SER A 186 35.11 -8.25 -7.05
CA SER A 186 35.57 -7.89 -5.71
C SER A 186 35.99 -9.18 -5.01
N ASP A 187 37.28 -9.53 -5.14
CA ASP A 187 37.93 -10.59 -4.37
C ASP A 187 37.65 -10.40 -2.87
N LEU A 188 36.68 -11.14 -2.37
CA LEU A 188 36.36 -11.24 -0.94
C LEU A 188 37.07 -12.46 -0.35
N HIS A 189 38.39 -12.51 -0.57
CA HIS A 189 39.29 -13.36 0.19
C HIS A 189 39.94 -12.48 1.26
N ASP A 190 39.27 -12.31 2.40
CA ASP A 190 39.89 -12.41 3.73
C ASP A 190 38.91 -12.00 4.84
N MET A 191 38.62 -12.98 5.71
CA MET A 191 38.12 -12.94 7.09
C MET A 191 36.81 -13.73 7.28
N GLU A 192 36.96 -15.06 7.30
CA GLU A 192 36.19 -15.91 8.23
C GLU A 192 36.52 -15.48 9.67
N SER A 193 35.93 -14.37 10.12
CA SER A 193 35.74 -14.12 11.52
C SER A 193 34.42 -14.78 11.91
N LYS A 194 34.49 -15.68 12.90
CA LYS A 194 33.33 -16.20 13.63
C LYS A 194 32.55 -15.02 14.21
N LEU A 195 31.58 -14.48 13.48
CA LEU A 195 30.51 -13.68 14.06
C LEU A 195 29.30 -14.59 14.34
N PRO A 196 28.64 -14.43 15.48
CA PRO A 196 27.53 -15.29 15.87
C PRO A 196 26.37 -15.11 14.90
N ASN A 197 25.70 -16.23 14.62
CA ASN A 197 24.46 -16.33 13.87
C ASN A 197 23.47 -15.22 14.25
N GLU A 198 22.84 -14.65 13.21
CA GLU A 198 21.62 -13.85 13.28
C GLU A 198 21.69 -12.56 14.12
N VAL A 199 22.21 -11.50 13.50
CA VAL A 199 21.81 -10.14 13.91
C VAL A 199 20.36 -9.94 13.43
N GLN A 200 19.40 -10.18 14.33
CA GLN A 200 18.01 -9.79 14.16
C GLN A 200 17.93 -8.26 14.07
N ILE A 201 17.54 -7.73 12.91
CA ILE A 201 17.32 -6.31 12.69
C ILE A 201 15.81 -6.07 12.84
N LEU A 202 15.36 -5.64 14.01
CA LEU A 202 14.01 -5.06 14.16
C LEU A 202 14.04 -3.64 13.59
N LEU A 203 13.33 -3.43 12.47
CA LEU A 203 12.85 -2.11 12.08
C LEU A 203 11.49 -1.89 12.75
N ASN A 204 11.50 -1.55 14.04
CA ASN A 204 10.29 -1.11 14.73
C ASN A 204 10.08 0.38 14.43
N GLY A 205 8.87 0.72 14.00
CA GLY A 205 8.59 1.99 13.32
C GLY A 205 7.50 1.91 12.26
N VAL A 206 7.04 0.70 11.92
CA VAL A 206 5.95 0.46 10.95
C VAL A 206 4.91 -0.41 11.64
N ASP A 207 3.65 0.02 11.68
CA ASP A 207 2.49 -0.74 12.18
C ASP A 207 2.11 -1.87 11.20
N VAL A 208 3.11 -2.60 10.73
CA VAL A 208 3.02 -3.76 9.87
C VAL A 208 3.88 -4.81 10.56
N HIS A 209 3.28 -5.95 10.88
CA HIS A 209 3.99 -7.15 11.35
C HIS A 209 5.05 -7.58 10.30
N LEU A 210 6.23 -6.95 10.34
CA LEU A 210 7.36 -7.27 9.49
C LEU A 210 8.06 -8.48 10.10
N THR A 211 7.54 -9.64 9.73
CA THR A 211 8.20 -10.92 9.94
C THR A 211 9.62 -10.86 9.37
N LEU A 212 10.63 -10.92 10.25
CA LEU A 212 12.06 -11.23 9.99
C LEU A 212 12.55 -10.96 8.56
N ILE A 213 12.97 -9.73 8.30
CA ILE A 213 13.57 -9.34 7.02
C ILE A 213 15.10 -9.35 7.15
N SER A 214 15.79 -10.00 6.22
CA SER A 214 17.25 -10.02 6.19
C SER A 214 17.85 -8.63 5.92
N LYS A 215 19.08 -8.38 6.37
CA LYS A 215 19.82 -7.11 6.17
C LYS A 215 19.79 -6.63 4.71
N THR A 216 19.91 -7.54 3.75
CA THR A 216 19.87 -7.23 2.31
C THR A 216 18.50 -6.72 1.86
N ASN A 217 17.42 -7.33 2.35
CA ASN A 217 16.05 -6.93 2.03
C ASN A 217 15.69 -5.58 2.67
N CYS A 218 16.24 -5.26 3.85
CA CYS A 218 16.12 -3.93 4.46
C CYS A 218 16.75 -2.84 3.57
N ILE A 219 17.94 -3.09 3.01
CA ILE A 219 18.62 -2.13 2.14
C ILE A 219 17.82 -1.88 0.85
N ILE A 220 17.33 -2.94 0.21
CA ILE A 220 16.49 -2.84 -0.99
C ILE A 220 15.21 -2.06 -0.72
N TRP A 221 14.57 -2.31 0.44
CA TRP A 221 13.36 -1.61 0.83
C TRP A 221 13.59 -0.11 1.08
N VAL A 222 14.67 0.25 1.78
CA VAL A 222 15.08 1.64 2.00
C VAL A 222 15.41 2.32 0.67
N GLU A 223 16.11 1.65 -0.25
CA GLU A 223 16.41 2.20 -1.58
C GLU A 223 15.15 2.40 -2.44
N MET A 224 14.18 1.47 -2.38
CA MET A 224 12.88 1.63 -3.03
C MET A 224 12.11 2.82 -2.47
N LEU A 225 12.11 2.98 -1.14
CA LEU A 225 11.48 4.11 -0.47
C LEU A 225 12.12 5.44 -0.92
N LEU A 226 13.45 5.51 -0.91
CA LEU A 226 14.23 6.68 -1.34
C LEU A 226 14.01 7.04 -2.81
N LYS A 227 13.84 6.05 -3.70
CA LYS A 227 13.57 6.28 -5.14
C LYS A 227 12.15 6.77 -5.41
N HIS A 228 11.20 6.50 -4.53
CA HIS A 228 9.80 6.90 -4.69
C HIS A 228 9.40 8.19 -3.93
N ILE A 229 10.27 8.74 -3.08
CA ILE A 229 9.94 9.88 -2.21
C ILE A 229 10.30 11.22 -2.88
N ASN A 230 9.30 11.79 -3.57
CA ASN A 230 9.05 13.24 -3.54
C ASN A 230 8.01 13.60 -2.45
N THR A 231 7.55 12.60 -1.70
CA THR A 231 6.49 12.69 -0.69
C THR A 231 7.06 12.42 0.69
N ARG A 232 6.95 13.41 1.58
CA ARG A 232 7.38 13.34 2.97
C ARG A 232 6.60 12.21 3.68
N ILE A 233 7.27 11.10 4.01
CA ILE A 233 6.68 10.04 4.84
C ILE A 233 7.18 10.26 6.27
N GLU A 234 6.26 10.61 7.17
CA GLU A 234 6.50 10.66 8.61
C GLU A 234 6.02 9.33 9.20
N LEU A 235 6.95 8.46 9.61
CA LEU A 235 6.65 7.24 10.35
C LEU A 235 6.68 7.59 11.85
N MET A 236 5.53 7.46 12.53
CA MET A 236 5.43 7.65 13.98
C MET A 236 5.09 6.31 14.63
N ASP A 237 5.92 5.89 15.57
CA ASP A 237 5.67 4.72 16.42
C ASP A 237 5.77 5.13 17.91
N ARG A 238 4.93 4.51 18.74
CA ARG A 238 4.84 4.71 20.19
C ARG A 238 5.82 3.82 20.97
N GLU A 239 6.71 3.11 20.28
CA GLU A 239 7.69 2.24 20.92
C GLU A 239 8.84 2.99 21.60
N VAL A 240 9.52 2.25 22.49
CA VAL A 240 10.62 2.72 23.32
C VAL A 240 11.95 2.49 22.61
N PHE A 241 12.61 3.57 22.21
CA PHE A 241 13.89 3.48 21.50
C PHE A 241 15.06 3.77 22.43
N LYS A 242 16.08 2.89 22.42
CA LYS A 242 17.39 3.11 23.05
C LYS A 242 18.53 3.31 22.06
N SER A 243 18.34 2.95 20.79
CA SER A 243 19.37 3.01 19.76
C SER A 243 18.77 3.50 18.45
N CYS A 244 19.55 4.21 17.65
CA CYS A 244 19.16 4.66 16.32
C CYS A 244 20.12 4.07 15.26
N LEU A 245 19.64 3.92 14.03
CA LEU A 245 20.47 3.58 12.89
C LEU A 245 20.77 4.84 12.05
N CYS A 246 22.01 4.98 11.62
CA CYS A 246 22.44 6.00 10.66
C CYS A 246 22.56 5.35 9.28
N PHE A 247 21.90 5.94 8.28
CA PHE A 247 22.10 5.58 6.87
C PHE A 247 22.99 6.60 6.17
N ASP A 248 24.10 6.13 5.62
CA ASP A 248 25.00 6.90 4.76
C ASP A 248 24.98 6.31 3.34
N PRO A 249 24.29 6.95 2.37
CA PRO A 249 24.24 6.45 0.99
C PRO A 249 25.59 6.48 0.27
N SER A 250 26.57 7.24 0.80
CA SER A 250 27.92 7.34 0.22
C SER A 250 28.84 6.19 0.68
N ALA A 251 28.47 5.44 1.71
CA ALA A 251 29.22 4.29 2.16
C ALA A 251 29.02 3.06 1.25
N PRO A 252 29.97 2.10 1.23
CA PRO A 252 29.78 0.80 0.59
C PRO A 252 28.52 0.10 1.07
N VAL A 253 27.84 -0.67 0.21
CA VAL A 253 26.51 -1.27 0.46
C VAL A 253 26.43 -1.95 1.84
N ASP A 254 27.46 -2.69 2.23
CA ASP A 254 27.48 -3.44 3.50
C ASP A 254 27.63 -2.57 4.76
N SER A 255 28.05 -1.32 4.59
CA SER A 255 28.37 -0.35 5.63
C SER A 255 27.45 0.88 5.61
N ARG A 256 26.44 0.91 4.73
CA ARG A 256 25.50 2.04 4.64
C ARG A 256 24.67 2.23 5.88
N ILE A 257 24.46 1.17 6.66
CA ILE A 257 23.71 1.23 7.91
C ILE A 257 24.70 1.01 9.05
N SER A 258 24.81 2.00 9.94
CA SER A 258 25.60 1.90 11.17
C SER A 258 24.72 2.15 12.38
N GLN A 259 24.94 1.41 13.47
CA GLN A 259 24.27 1.66 14.73
C GLN A 259 24.92 2.88 15.41
N ILE A 260 24.11 3.87 15.77
CA ILE A 260 24.54 4.96 16.63
C ILE A 260 24.56 4.43 18.07
N ALA A 261 25.56 4.85 18.84
CA ALA A 261 25.68 4.48 20.25
C ALA A 261 24.35 4.68 21.00
N ASP A 262 24.06 3.73 21.88
CA ASP A 262 22.83 3.74 22.67
C ASP A 262 22.70 5.04 23.46
N MET A 263 21.48 5.54 23.54
CA MET A 263 21.13 6.64 24.42
C MET A 263 21.20 6.17 25.88
N ASN A 264 21.65 7.06 26.77
CA ASN A 264 21.68 6.79 28.21
C ASN A 264 20.28 6.44 28.79
N TYR A 265 19.20 6.88 28.13
CA TYR A 265 17.82 6.61 28.54
C TYR A 265 16.93 6.29 27.33
N PRO A 266 15.99 5.36 27.46
CA PRO A 266 14.96 5.11 26.46
C PRO A 266 14.07 6.35 26.26
N ARG A 267 13.63 6.61 25.03
CA ARG A 267 12.72 7.73 24.68
C ARG A 267 11.52 7.24 23.86
N TYR A 268 10.39 7.92 24.03
CA TYR A 268 9.11 7.61 23.36
C TYR A 268 8.87 8.56 22.17
N ASN A 269 8.03 8.15 21.22
CA ASN A 269 7.56 8.97 20.09
C ASN A 269 8.71 9.57 19.25
N HIS A 270 9.69 8.73 18.90
CA HIS A 270 10.69 9.11 17.91
C HIS A 270 10.19 8.79 16.49
N SER A 271 10.32 9.75 15.60
CA SER A 271 10.13 9.61 14.16
C SER A 271 11.47 9.52 13.45
N LEU A 272 11.53 8.66 12.44
CA LEU A 272 12.65 8.60 11.51
C LEU A 272 12.28 9.39 10.26
N VAL A 273 13.10 10.37 9.89
CA VAL A 273 12.89 11.23 8.72
C VAL A 273 14.11 11.15 7.81
N VAL A 274 13.89 10.96 6.51
CA VAL A 274 14.94 11.16 5.49
C VAL A 274 14.90 12.62 5.06
N ALA A 275 16.04 13.33 5.16
CA ALA A 275 16.20 14.65 4.54
C ALA A 275 17.59 14.77 3.91
N ASN A 276 17.71 15.37 2.72
CA ASN A 276 18.99 15.60 2.03
C ASN A 276 19.88 14.34 1.91
N GLY A 277 19.27 13.16 1.69
CA GLY A 277 19.99 11.89 1.59
C GLY A 277 20.54 11.35 2.92
N LYS A 278 20.10 11.88 4.06
CA LYS A 278 20.50 11.43 5.40
C LYS A 278 19.27 11.03 6.21
N LEU A 279 19.42 10.05 7.10
CA LEU A 279 18.41 9.71 8.11
C LEU A 279 18.59 10.57 9.37
N TYR A 280 17.47 11.09 9.87
CA TYR A 280 17.38 11.86 11.10
C TYR A 280 16.36 11.19 12.02
N ALA A 281 16.70 11.02 13.29
CA ALA A 281 15.72 10.73 14.33
C ALA A 281 15.24 12.07 14.92
N ILE A 282 13.93 12.32 14.89
CA ILE A 282 13.29 13.53 15.43
C ILE A 282 12.22 13.09 16.43
N GLY A 283 12.19 13.70 17.61
CA GLY A 283 11.26 13.32 18.69
C GLY A 283 11.99 13.09 20.00
N GLY A 284 11.25 12.68 21.03
CA GLY A 284 11.74 12.53 22.41
C GLY A 284 11.05 13.44 23.40
#